data_AF-A0A9W8TEI4-F1
#
_entry.id   AF-A0A9W8TEI4-F1
#
_cell.length_a   1.000
_cell.length_b   1.000
_cell.length_c   1.000
_cell.angle_alpha   90.00
_cell.angle_beta   90.00
_cell.angle_gamma   90.00
#
_symmetry.space_group_name_H-M   'P 1'
#
loop_
_entity.id
_entity.type
_entity.pdbx_description
1 polymer ?
#
loop_
_entity_poly.entity_id
_entity_poly.type
_entity_poly.pdbx_seq_one_letter_code
_entity_poly.pdbx_strand_id
1 'polypeptide(L)'
;MKRGFLKTKGKGLFDSDAPSAAQELPIRIGIPDRYDGGSKLEYQQNDSRKIDYDDNYLVYTTVPMGFTHKAEDTDGHSECIVHGPTKAKIVNTPGYPCAIPKPRRPNMCMVKTIADMGLGVFATCNIKVGELIFSERPLLVAPRAMVSQQNHQQASSNFTADQMKQITMYEFEKVLQCAAGRMGAERRAALMALANSHKEDGSGPILGIIRTNGFSIATELGDGPAPAPGQEYPPERSYSVVCDTGSRINHSCMPNVTTSFALASFSMQFVATREIKAGEQLFYSYCMVFQSAADRQEELAPYGFECRCPACVNATPERDRLRIEFQDKVLSLLRDGLWMRNPPDRDLLGWMLRYDREVVAEGLNSQRMYRFVASIIGNMLTRLGMHHQAKRYLELEHAWKEIMKDGS
;
A
#
# COMPACT_ATOMS: atom_id res chain seq x y z
N MET A 1 2.80 -7.03 18.14
CA MET A 1 3.16 -7.92 17.03
C MET A 1 4.30 -7.26 16.25
N LYS A 2 5.51 -7.83 16.29
CA LYS A 2 6.73 -7.27 15.67
C LYS A 2 6.90 -7.91 14.29
N ARG A 3 7.21 -7.12 13.24
CA ARG A 3 7.43 -7.58 11.85
C ARG A 3 8.92 -7.62 11.52
N GLY A 4 9.33 -8.52 10.62
CA GLY A 4 10.71 -8.61 10.11
C GLY A 4 11.65 -9.53 10.91
N PHE A 5 12.80 -9.88 10.32
CA PHE A 5 13.78 -10.78 10.94
C PHE A 5 14.52 -10.07 12.09
N LEU A 6 14.43 -10.59 13.31
CA LEU A 6 15.11 -10.04 14.48
C LEU A 6 16.52 -10.63 14.68
N LYS A 7 17.43 -9.81 15.21
CA LYS A 7 18.72 -10.24 15.77
C LYS A 7 18.45 -10.90 17.13
N THR A 8 18.81 -12.17 17.29
CA THR A 8 18.86 -12.78 18.63
C THR A 8 20.10 -12.29 19.38
N LYS A 9 19.89 -11.55 20.47
CA LYS A 9 20.64 -11.66 21.74
C LYS A 9 19.91 -10.86 22.83
N GLY A 10 19.30 -11.55 23.79
CA GLY A 10 18.75 -10.97 25.03
C GLY A 10 17.46 -11.65 25.48
N LYS A 11 17.49 -12.33 26.64
CA LYS A 11 16.31 -12.86 27.35
C LYS A 11 15.47 -11.70 27.90
N GLY A 12 14.15 -11.76 27.74
CA GLY A 12 13.19 -10.87 28.42
C GLY A 12 11.76 -11.35 28.17
N LEU A 13 10.97 -11.48 29.23
CA LEU A 13 9.69 -12.16 29.31
C LEU A 13 8.59 -11.50 28.46
N PHE A 14 7.66 -12.33 27.96
CA PHE A 14 6.38 -11.91 27.39
C PHE A 14 5.33 -11.95 28.50
N ASP A 15 4.80 -10.79 28.89
CA ASP A 15 3.50 -10.71 29.57
C ASP A 15 2.41 -10.47 28.53
N SER A 16 1.44 -11.36 28.55
CA SER A 16 0.24 -11.37 27.74
C SER A 16 -0.91 -10.81 28.57
N ASP A 17 -1.34 -9.58 28.31
CA ASP A 17 -2.63 -9.09 28.78
C ASP A 17 -3.30 -8.27 27.67
N ALA A 18 -4.46 -8.73 27.23
CA ALA A 18 -5.36 -7.99 26.36
C ALA A 18 -6.32 -7.17 27.24
N PRO A 19 -6.47 -5.84 27.05
CA PRO A 19 -7.50 -5.09 27.74
C PRO A 19 -8.84 -5.19 27.00
N SER A 20 -9.88 -5.57 27.75
CA SER A 20 -11.29 -5.37 27.40
C SER A 20 -11.79 -4.01 27.92
N ALA A 21 -12.92 -3.55 27.36
CA ALA A 21 -13.60 -2.28 27.57
C ALA A 21 -12.91 -1.04 26.95
N ALA A 22 -13.72 -0.18 26.33
CA ALA A 22 -13.29 1.04 25.65
C ALA A 22 -12.65 2.02 26.66
N GLN A 23 -11.36 1.83 26.93
CA GLN A 23 -10.52 2.84 27.55
C GLN A 23 -10.26 3.91 26.50
N GLU A 24 -10.61 5.17 26.82
CA GLU A 24 -10.02 6.31 26.15
C GLU A 24 -8.49 6.14 26.22
N LEU A 25 -7.89 5.78 25.09
CA LEU A 25 -6.43 5.59 25.02
C LEU A 25 -5.81 6.95 25.34
N PRO A 26 -4.93 7.06 26.36
CA PRO A 26 -4.38 8.34 26.77
C PRO A 26 -3.59 8.95 25.60
N ILE A 27 -4.18 9.97 24.99
CA ILE A 27 -3.68 10.62 23.78
C ILE A 27 -2.51 11.58 24.11
N ARG A 28 -2.11 11.71 25.39
CA ARG A 28 -1.15 12.72 25.87
C ARG A 28 0.33 12.47 25.56
N ILE A 29 0.66 11.45 24.76
CA ILE A 29 2.06 11.11 24.46
C ILE A 29 2.67 12.18 23.55
N GLY A 30 3.72 12.85 24.04
CA GLY A 30 4.48 13.82 23.25
C GLY A 30 3.79 15.16 23.04
N ILE A 31 2.66 15.46 23.69
CA ILE A 31 2.04 16.79 23.60
C ILE A 31 2.80 17.78 24.47
N PRO A 32 3.04 19.02 24.01
CA PRO A 32 3.60 20.08 24.86
C PRO A 32 2.71 20.37 26.09
N ASP A 33 3.29 20.46 27.30
CA ASP A 33 2.55 20.66 28.55
C ASP A 33 1.60 21.87 28.56
N ARG A 34 1.98 22.92 27.83
CA ARG A 34 1.20 24.17 27.70
C ARG A 34 0.06 24.10 26.68
N TYR A 35 -0.04 23.01 25.92
CA TYR A 35 -1.16 22.80 25.00
C TYR A 35 -2.33 22.19 25.76
N ASP A 36 -3.42 22.95 25.82
CA ASP A 36 -4.63 22.59 26.59
C ASP A 36 -5.53 21.57 25.89
N GLY A 37 -5.15 21.11 24.69
CA GLY A 37 -5.96 20.19 23.89
C GLY A 37 -7.19 20.85 23.26
N GLY A 38 -7.15 22.17 23.07
CA GLY A 38 -8.30 23.07 22.89
C GLY A 38 -9.27 22.82 21.73
N SER A 39 -8.96 21.97 20.74
CA SER A 39 -9.95 21.64 19.70
C SER A 39 -10.97 20.64 20.23
N LYS A 40 -12.22 21.09 20.35
CA LYS A 40 -13.39 20.24 20.41
C LYS A 40 -13.82 19.94 18.98
N LEU A 41 -13.96 18.65 18.66
CA LEU A 41 -14.56 18.24 17.40
C LEU A 41 -16.08 18.45 17.49
N GLU A 42 -16.57 19.47 16.81
CA GLU A 42 -17.99 19.64 16.57
C GLU A 42 -18.39 18.82 15.34
N TYR A 43 -19.42 17.99 15.47
CA TYR A 43 -19.91 17.17 14.37
C TYR A 43 -21.42 17.28 14.27
N GLN A 44 -21.90 17.22 13.03
CA GLN A 44 -23.32 17.17 12.71
C GLN A 44 -23.63 15.87 12.00
N GLN A 45 -24.61 15.12 12.52
CA GLN A 45 -25.12 13.94 11.83
C GLN A 45 -25.98 14.38 10.64
N ASN A 46 -25.71 13.78 9.48
CA ASN A 46 -26.41 14.04 8.22
C ASN A 46 -26.98 12.73 7.65
N ASP A 47 -27.91 12.83 6.70
CA ASP A 47 -28.35 11.67 5.92
C ASP A 47 -27.14 11.02 5.21
N SER A 48 -27.03 9.69 5.32
CA SER A 48 -25.95 8.92 4.71
C SER A 48 -25.77 9.20 3.20
N ARG A 49 -26.88 9.49 2.49
CA ARG A 49 -26.96 9.74 1.05
C ARG A 49 -26.57 11.15 0.64
N LYS A 50 -26.42 12.09 1.56
CA LYS A 50 -25.96 13.45 1.24
C LYS A 50 -24.56 13.36 0.63
N ILE A 51 -24.34 14.04 -0.50
CA ILE A 51 -23.04 14.08 -1.20
C ILE A 51 -22.63 15.50 -1.64
N ASP A 52 -23.52 16.48 -1.52
CA ASP A 52 -23.36 17.89 -1.85
C ASP A 52 -22.85 18.67 -0.62
N TYR A 53 -21.62 18.38 -0.20
CA TYR A 53 -20.94 19.12 0.87
C TYR A 53 -19.97 20.14 0.27
N ASP A 54 -19.72 21.25 0.98
CA ASP A 54 -18.68 22.20 0.58
C ASP A 54 -17.28 21.57 0.70
N ASP A 55 -16.32 22.08 -0.07
CA ASP A 55 -14.96 21.54 -0.19
C ASP A 55 -14.22 21.40 1.16
N ASN A 56 -14.50 22.28 2.12
CA ASN A 56 -13.83 22.31 3.42
C ASN A 56 -14.43 21.33 4.44
N TYR A 57 -15.53 20.64 4.13
CA TYR A 57 -16.11 19.68 5.07
C TYR A 57 -15.36 18.35 5.05
N LEU A 58 -14.89 17.94 6.23
CA LEU A 58 -14.44 16.59 6.47
C LEU A 58 -15.65 15.71 6.82
N VAL A 59 -15.85 14.64 6.06
CA VAL A 59 -17.00 13.75 6.15
C VAL A 59 -16.56 12.37 6.64
N TYR A 60 -17.20 11.92 7.72
CA TYR A 60 -17.12 10.55 8.20
C TYR A 60 -18.23 9.73 7.55
N THR A 61 -17.86 8.68 6.81
CA THR A 61 -18.83 7.88 6.06
C THR A 61 -18.41 6.42 6.01
N THR A 62 -19.38 5.55 5.77
CA THR A 62 -19.17 4.11 5.67
C THR A 62 -19.44 3.69 4.23
N VAL A 63 -18.56 2.87 3.65
CA VAL A 63 -18.61 2.43 2.25
C VAL A 63 -18.63 0.89 2.16
N PRO A 64 -19.63 0.28 1.50
CA PRO A 64 -20.81 0.91 0.93
C PRO A 64 -21.67 1.55 2.02
N MET A 65 -22.56 2.46 1.61
CA MET A 65 -23.43 3.17 2.55
C MET A 65 -24.22 2.17 3.39
N GLY A 66 -23.98 2.17 4.70
CA GLY A 66 -24.76 1.41 5.66
C GLY A 66 -26.14 2.04 5.82
N PHE A 67 -27.20 1.25 5.64
CA PHE A 67 -28.57 1.66 5.90
C PHE A 67 -29.08 0.96 7.14
N THR A 68 -29.71 1.71 8.05
CA THR A 68 -30.42 1.12 9.19
C THR A 68 -31.45 0.10 8.66
N HIS A 69 -31.51 -1.09 9.29
CA HIS A 69 -32.40 -2.20 8.94
C HIS A 69 -32.09 -3.01 7.67
N LYS A 70 -30.93 -2.81 7.03
CA LYS A 70 -30.43 -3.76 6.00
C LYS A 70 -29.47 -4.78 6.60
N ALA A 71 -29.42 -5.96 5.97
CA ALA A 71 -28.38 -6.96 6.27
C ALA A 71 -27.00 -6.36 6.00
N GLU A 72 -25.99 -6.77 6.77
CA GLU A 72 -24.62 -6.36 6.55
C GLU A 72 -24.14 -6.82 5.17
N ASP A 73 -23.36 -5.97 4.50
CA ASP A 73 -22.70 -6.34 3.27
C ASP A 73 -21.70 -7.49 3.54
N THR A 74 -21.86 -8.59 2.79
CA THR A 74 -21.03 -9.79 2.94
C THR A 74 -19.56 -9.58 2.63
N ASP A 75 -19.23 -8.52 1.91
CA ASP A 75 -17.87 -8.10 1.58
C ASP A 75 -17.30 -7.09 2.60
N GLY A 76 -18.04 -6.78 3.67
CA GLY A 76 -17.64 -5.89 4.77
C GLY A 76 -17.83 -4.41 4.46
N HIS A 77 -17.41 -3.52 5.35
CA HIS A 77 -17.58 -2.06 5.18
C HIS A 77 -16.28 -1.30 5.47
N SER A 78 -15.95 -0.31 4.67
CA SER A 78 -14.86 0.62 4.96
C SER A 78 -15.38 1.82 5.73
N GLU A 79 -14.75 2.15 6.86
CA GLU A 79 -14.96 3.47 7.44
C GLU A 79 -14.02 4.47 6.75
N CYS A 80 -14.51 5.67 6.45
CA CYS A 80 -13.81 6.63 5.61
C CYS A 80 -13.88 8.02 6.24
N ILE A 81 -12.74 8.69 6.26
CA ILE A 81 -12.59 10.12 6.51
C ILE A 81 -12.18 10.74 5.17
N VAL A 82 -13.08 11.48 4.54
CA VAL A 82 -12.85 12.08 3.21
C VAL A 82 -13.43 13.48 3.15
N HIS A 83 -12.92 14.34 2.28
CA HIS A 83 -13.58 15.60 1.99
C HIS A 83 -14.90 15.39 1.26
N GLY A 84 -15.82 16.33 1.43
CA GLY A 84 -17.14 16.36 0.80
C GLY A 84 -17.15 15.98 -0.69
N PRO A 85 -16.41 16.69 -1.55
CA PRO A 85 -16.31 16.37 -2.97
C PRO A 85 -15.78 14.96 -3.25
N THR A 86 -14.89 14.45 -2.40
CA THR A 86 -14.33 13.10 -2.54
C THR A 86 -15.35 12.02 -2.18
N LYS A 87 -16.22 12.25 -1.20
CA LYS A 87 -17.40 11.39 -0.99
C LYS A 87 -18.28 11.33 -2.23
N ALA A 88 -18.53 12.47 -2.88
CA ALA A 88 -19.31 12.51 -4.12
C ALA A 88 -18.62 11.72 -5.25
N LYS A 89 -17.29 11.84 -5.40
CA LYS A 89 -16.52 11.04 -6.38
C LYS A 89 -16.68 9.53 -6.16
N ILE A 90 -16.60 9.07 -4.91
CA ILE A 90 -16.80 7.65 -4.57
C ILE A 90 -18.21 7.22 -4.98
N VAL A 91 -19.24 7.94 -4.52
CA VAL A 91 -20.65 7.56 -4.77
C VAL A 91 -21.03 7.62 -6.25
N ASN A 92 -20.47 8.58 -6.99
CA ASN A 92 -20.75 8.76 -8.42
C ASN A 92 -19.82 7.92 -9.32
N THR A 93 -18.95 7.08 -8.75
CA THR A 93 -18.12 6.19 -9.56
C THR A 93 -19.00 5.24 -10.38
N PRO A 94 -18.80 5.11 -11.69
CA PRO A 94 -19.59 4.19 -12.51
C PRO A 94 -19.57 2.76 -11.97
N GLY A 95 -20.74 2.19 -11.76
CA GLY A 95 -20.90 0.83 -11.19
C GLY A 95 -20.84 0.76 -9.66
N TYR A 96 -20.66 1.89 -8.96
CA TYR A 96 -20.63 1.90 -7.49
C TYR A 96 -22.04 1.77 -6.88
N PRO A 97 -22.18 1.03 -5.76
CA PRO A 97 -21.24 0.02 -5.26
C PRO A 97 -21.45 -1.30 -6.03
N CYS A 98 -20.38 -1.96 -6.45
CA CYS A 98 -20.42 -3.34 -6.93
C CYS A 98 -19.77 -4.32 -5.93
N ALA A 99 -20.02 -5.61 -6.13
CA ALA A 99 -19.40 -6.67 -5.34
C ALA A 99 -17.88 -6.66 -5.54
N ILE A 100 -17.12 -7.04 -4.51
CA ILE A 100 -15.66 -7.10 -4.66
C ILE A 100 -15.27 -8.24 -5.61
N PRO A 101 -14.29 -8.04 -6.51
CA PRO A 101 -13.75 -9.11 -7.34
C PRO A 101 -13.32 -10.30 -6.49
N LYS A 102 -13.65 -11.51 -6.96
CA LYS A 102 -13.30 -12.75 -6.27
C LYS A 102 -12.19 -13.47 -7.01
N PRO A 103 -11.23 -14.06 -6.28
CA PRO A 103 -10.20 -14.87 -6.91
C PRO A 103 -10.83 -16.08 -7.63
N ARG A 104 -10.12 -16.62 -8.62
CA ARG A 104 -10.57 -17.80 -9.39
C ARG A 104 -10.87 -19.00 -8.51
N ARG A 105 -10.17 -19.13 -7.38
CA ARG A 105 -10.34 -20.17 -6.38
C ARG A 105 -10.49 -19.54 -5.00
N PRO A 106 -11.38 -20.05 -4.14
CA PRO A 106 -11.47 -19.58 -2.76
C PRO A 106 -10.19 -19.94 -1.99
N ASN A 107 -9.91 -19.20 -0.92
CA ASN A 107 -8.86 -19.50 0.06
C ASN A 107 -7.45 -19.67 -0.56
N MET A 108 -7.11 -18.90 -1.59
CA MET A 108 -5.79 -18.94 -2.24
C MET A 108 -4.64 -18.48 -1.32
N CYS A 109 -4.95 -17.82 -0.20
CA CYS A 109 -3.99 -17.44 0.81
C CYS A 109 -4.51 -17.68 2.23
N MET A 110 -3.59 -17.72 3.20
CA MET A 110 -3.89 -17.78 4.62
C MET A 110 -2.89 -16.98 5.44
N VAL A 111 -3.34 -16.41 6.56
CA VAL A 111 -2.48 -15.76 7.54
C VAL A 111 -1.88 -16.80 8.47
N LYS A 112 -0.57 -16.72 8.74
CA LYS A 112 0.12 -17.59 9.70
C LYS A 112 1.00 -16.75 10.62
N THR A 113 1.16 -17.23 11.86
CA THR A 113 2.22 -16.76 12.75
C THR A 113 3.57 -17.24 12.27
N ILE A 114 4.56 -16.36 12.29
CA ILE A 114 5.94 -16.64 11.89
C ILE A 114 6.84 -16.22 13.05
N ALA A 115 7.79 -17.08 13.40
CA ALA A 115 8.88 -16.70 14.28
C ALA A 115 9.57 -15.44 13.73
N ASP A 116 9.84 -14.49 14.62
CA ASP A 116 10.49 -13.20 14.35
C ASP A 116 9.66 -12.17 13.55
N MET A 117 8.83 -12.58 12.58
CA MET A 117 8.04 -11.65 11.74
C MET A 117 6.60 -11.39 12.23
N GLY A 118 6.18 -12.02 13.31
CA GLY A 118 4.82 -11.87 13.82
C GLY A 118 3.83 -12.64 12.97
N LEU A 119 3.21 -11.99 11.97
CA LEU A 119 2.33 -12.66 11.01
C LEU A 119 2.91 -12.53 9.61
N GLY A 120 2.51 -13.44 8.73
CA GLY A 120 2.61 -13.25 7.29
C GLY A 120 1.51 -13.97 6.56
N VAL A 121 1.34 -13.63 5.29
CA VAL A 121 0.33 -14.23 4.42
C VAL A 121 1.02 -15.23 3.50
N PHE A 122 0.46 -16.43 3.36
CA PHE A 122 1.05 -17.52 2.57
C PHE A 122 0.07 -18.03 1.54
N ALA A 123 0.58 -18.37 0.35
CA ALA A 123 -0.19 -19.05 -0.68
C ALA A 123 -0.55 -20.47 -0.23
N THR A 124 -1.78 -20.89 -0.49
CA THR A 124 -2.28 -22.25 -0.19
C THR A 124 -2.22 -23.17 -1.41
N CYS A 125 -2.04 -22.58 -2.60
CA CYS A 125 -1.95 -23.27 -3.88
C CYS A 125 -0.96 -22.55 -4.78
N ASN A 126 -0.65 -23.12 -5.95
CA ASN A 126 0.14 -22.42 -6.96
C ASN A 126 -0.68 -21.29 -7.59
N ILE A 127 -0.08 -20.10 -7.70
CA ILE A 127 -0.69 -18.87 -8.22
C ILE A 127 0.12 -18.39 -9.43
N LYS A 128 -0.57 -18.06 -10.51
CA LYS A 128 0.07 -17.59 -11.75
C LYS A 128 0.29 -16.07 -11.71
N VAL A 129 1.23 -15.59 -12.53
CA VAL A 129 1.40 -14.14 -12.76
C VAL A 129 0.09 -13.53 -13.25
N GLY A 130 -0.28 -12.40 -12.69
CA GLY A 130 -1.52 -11.67 -13.02
C GLY A 130 -2.79 -12.26 -12.40
N GLU A 131 -2.71 -13.35 -11.64
CA GLU A 131 -3.88 -13.91 -10.97
C GLU A 131 -4.21 -13.09 -9.72
N LEU A 132 -5.48 -12.69 -9.61
CA LEU A 132 -6.03 -12.09 -8.39
C LEU A 132 -5.96 -13.10 -7.25
N ILE A 133 -5.25 -12.75 -6.18
CA ILE A 133 -5.06 -13.60 -5.00
C ILE A 133 -6.25 -13.44 -4.06
N PHE A 134 -6.57 -12.20 -3.72
CA PHE A 134 -7.75 -11.81 -2.96
C PHE A 134 -8.01 -10.30 -3.13
N SER A 135 -9.23 -9.90 -2.75
CA SER A 135 -9.62 -8.49 -2.61
C SER A 135 -10.35 -8.33 -1.29
N GLU A 136 -10.26 -7.14 -0.70
CA GLU A 136 -11.01 -6.80 0.51
C GLU A 136 -11.39 -5.32 0.53
N ARG A 137 -12.49 -4.99 1.21
CA ARG A 137 -12.79 -3.60 1.55
C ARG A 137 -11.90 -3.15 2.71
N PRO A 138 -11.17 -2.03 2.58
CA PRO A 138 -10.34 -1.50 3.65
C PRO A 138 -11.09 -1.43 4.99
N LEU A 139 -10.37 -1.60 6.09
CA LEU A 139 -10.89 -1.29 7.43
C LEU A 139 -11.16 0.21 7.56
N LEU A 140 -10.19 1.02 7.14
CA LEU A 140 -10.19 2.47 7.29
C LEU A 140 -9.57 3.14 6.06
N VAL A 141 -10.18 4.23 5.59
CA VAL A 141 -9.61 5.17 4.62
C VAL A 141 -9.48 6.53 5.30
N ALA A 142 -8.28 7.12 5.26
CA ALA A 142 -8.00 8.40 5.92
C ALA A 142 -7.05 9.27 5.08
N PRO A 143 -7.07 10.62 5.25
CA PRO A 143 -6.11 11.51 4.58
C PRO A 143 -4.66 11.16 4.94
N ARG A 144 -3.74 11.27 3.97
CA ARG A 144 -2.30 11.02 4.20
C ARG A 144 -1.62 12.15 4.97
N ALA A 145 -2.13 13.36 4.83
CA ALA A 145 -1.73 14.50 5.63
C ALA A 145 -2.99 15.26 6.07
N MET A 146 -3.02 15.66 7.34
CA MET A 146 -4.02 16.62 7.80
C MET A 146 -3.48 18.03 7.64
N VAL A 147 -4.20 18.84 6.88
CA VAL A 147 -4.00 20.28 6.84
C VAL A 147 -4.86 20.88 7.94
N SER A 148 -4.26 21.41 9.00
CA SER A 148 -5.05 22.11 10.01
C SER A 148 -5.59 23.41 9.38
N GLN A 149 -6.90 23.46 9.14
CA GLN A 149 -7.55 24.67 8.62
C GLN A 149 -7.77 25.73 9.70
N GLN A 150 -7.59 25.38 10.98
CA GLN A 150 -7.85 26.28 12.10
C GLN A 150 -6.58 26.51 12.93
N ASN A 151 -6.17 27.77 13.03
CA ASN A 151 -5.23 28.33 14.01
C ASN A 151 -3.71 28.20 13.77
N HIS A 152 -3.23 27.90 12.56
CA HIS A 152 -1.79 27.98 12.30
C HIS A 152 -1.19 29.38 12.59
N GLN A 153 -1.91 30.48 12.38
CA GLN A 153 -1.35 31.82 12.63
C GLN A 153 -1.25 32.21 14.11
N GLN A 154 -2.11 31.70 15.00
CA GLN A 154 -2.07 32.04 16.43
C GLN A 154 -1.31 31.02 17.28
N ALA A 155 -1.26 29.74 16.86
CA ALA A 155 -0.45 28.72 17.53
C ALA A 155 1.04 28.80 17.13
N SER A 156 1.37 29.18 15.89
CA SER A 156 2.76 29.11 15.40
C SER A 156 3.74 30.03 16.11
N SER A 157 3.29 31.12 16.74
CA SER A 157 4.18 32.02 17.49
C SER A 157 4.63 31.43 18.83
N ASN A 158 3.90 30.45 19.38
CA ASN A 158 4.11 29.95 20.73
C ASN A 158 4.73 28.56 20.82
N PHE A 159 4.91 27.84 19.70
CA PHE A 159 5.41 26.46 19.68
C PHE A 159 6.53 26.27 18.66
N THR A 160 7.48 25.37 18.96
CA THR A 160 8.51 24.97 17.99
C THR A 160 7.91 24.12 16.87
N ALA A 161 8.65 23.91 15.78
CA ALA A 161 8.21 23.05 14.68
C ALA A 161 7.89 21.62 15.13
N ASP A 162 8.73 21.03 16.00
CA ASP A 162 8.51 19.69 16.55
C ASP A 162 7.26 19.63 17.44
N GLN A 163 7.05 20.65 18.27
CA GLN A 163 5.85 20.75 19.10
C GLN A 163 4.59 20.91 18.24
N MET A 164 4.65 21.68 17.16
CA MET A 164 3.55 21.80 16.21
C MET A 164 3.25 20.47 15.51
N LYS A 165 4.29 19.70 15.14
CA LYS A 165 4.12 18.36 14.58
C LYS A 165 3.41 17.42 15.58
N GLN A 166 3.81 17.45 16.85
CA GLN A 166 3.17 16.68 17.92
C GLN A 166 1.70 17.07 18.13
N ILE A 167 1.40 18.38 18.14
CA ILE A 167 0.02 18.89 18.23
C ILE A 167 -0.80 18.41 17.03
N THR A 168 -0.28 18.50 15.80
CA THR A 168 -0.99 18.03 14.60
C THR A 168 -1.28 16.53 14.67
N MET A 169 -0.32 15.71 15.12
CA MET A 169 -0.52 14.26 15.29
C MET A 169 -1.59 13.96 16.34
N TYR A 170 -1.57 14.68 17.45
CA TYR A 170 -2.56 14.56 18.52
C TYR A 170 -3.98 14.91 18.04
N GLU A 171 -4.14 16.03 17.34
CA GLU A 171 -5.44 16.45 16.81
C GLU A 171 -5.95 15.52 15.72
N PHE A 172 -5.05 14.97 14.90
CA PHE A 172 -5.42 13.96 13.93
C PHE A 172 -5.88 12.66 14.61
N GLU A 173 -5.23 12.23 15.71
CA GLU A 173 -5.67 11.05 16.45
C GLU A 173 -7.12 11.21 16.97
N LYS A 174 -7.53 12.39 17.45
CA LYS A 174 -8.93 12.63 17.86
C LYS A 174 -9.91 12.37 16.71
N VAL A 175 -9.58 12.85 15.51
CA VAL A 175 -10.38 12.59 14.29
C VAL A 175 -10.44 11.09 13.99
N LEU A 176 -9.30 10.41 14.05
CA LEU A 176 -9.23 8.97 13.80
C LEU A 176 -10.03 8.14 14.82
N GLN A 177 -10.05 8.56 16.09
CA GLN A 177 -10.86 7.94 17.13
C GLN A 177 -12.36 8.05 16.85
N CYS A 178 -12.83 9.16 16.28
CA CYS A 178 -14.23 9.28 15.85
C CYS A 178 -14.58 8.27 14.76
N ALA A 179 -13.70 8.08 13.76
CA ALA A 179 -13.90 7.06 12.73
C ALA A 179 -13.87 5.63 13.32
N ALA A 180 -12.84 5.31 14.11
CA ALA A 180 -12.75 4.00 14.75
C ALA A 180 -13.93 3.69 15.69
N GLY A 181 -14.48 4.71 16.35
CA GLY A 181 -15.68 4.60 17.18
C GLY A 181 -16.95 4.25 16.41
N ARG A 182 -17.01 4.57 15.11
CA ARG A 182 -18.13 4.25 14.21
C ARG A 182 -18.05 2.84 13.62
N MET A 183 -16.88 2.22 13.65
CA MET A 183 -16.67 0.87 13.13
C MET A 183 -17.42 -0.18 13.96
N GLY A 184 -17.97 -1.20 13.29
CA GLY A 184 -18.48 -2.39 13.96
C GLY A 184 -17.40 -3.07 14.82
N ALA A 185 -17.80 -3.74 15.90
CA ALA A 185 -16.89 -4.24 16.93
C ALA A 185 -15.77 -5.14 16.37
N GLU A 186 -16.10 -6.06 15.46
CA GLU A 186 -15.13 -6.96 14.83
C GLU A 186 -14.11 -6.20 13.98
N ARG A 187 -14.56 -5.26 13.14
CA ARG A 187 -13.68 -4.46 12.28
C ARG A 187 -12.77 -3.54 13.09
N ARG A 188 -13.31 -2.95 14.17
CA ARG A 188 -12.51 -2.15 15.10
C ARG A 188 -11.44 -3.00 15.79
N ALA A 189 -11.80 -4.22 16.22
CA ALA A 189 -10.84 -5.15 16.81
C ALA A 189 -9.76 -5.56 15.78
N ALA A 190 -10.14 -5.82 14.53
CA ALA A 190 -9.21 -6.13 13.44
C ALA A 190 -8.20 -4.99 13.20
N LEU A 191 -8.68 -3.73 13.15
CA LEU A 191 -7.83 -2.53 13.03
C LEU A 191 -6.83 -2.45 14.19
N MET A 192 -7.31 -2.56 15.43
CA MET A 192 -6.47 -2.43 16.63
C MET A 192 -5.51 -3.60 16.82
N ALA A 193 -5.73 -4.74 16.15
CA ALA A 193 -4.84 -5.89 16.15
C ALA A 193 -3.66 -5.77 15.16
N LEU A 194 -3.65 -4.74 14.31
CA LEU A 194 -2.54 -4.50 13.38
C LEU A 194 -1.27 -4.03 14.10
N ALA A 195 -0.14 -4.14 13.40
CA ALA A 195 1.15 -3.73 13.97
C ALA A 195 1.20 -2.19 14.12
N ASN A 196 1.88 -1.69 15.13
CA ASN A 196 2.15 -0.26 15.28
C ASN A 196 3.63 -0.10 15.65
N SER A 197 4.41 0.47 14.73
CA SER A 197 5.84 0.75 14.91
C SER A 197 6.10 2.20 15.38
N HIS A 198 5.05 3.02 15.49
CA HIS A 198 5.11 4.43 15.89
C HIS A 198 4.50 4.64 17.28
N LYS A 199 5.12 4.04 18.30
CA LYS A 199 4.63 4.11 19.69
C LYS A 199 5.25 5.22 20.53
N GLU A 200 6.39 5.72 20.08
CA GLU A 200 7.27 6.59 20.88
C GLU A 200 7.57 7.92 20.17
N ASP A 201 6.95 8.19 19.01
CA ASP A 201 7.22 9.37 18.18
C ASP A 201 6.14 10.46 18.27
N GLY A 202 5.22 10.34 19.24
CA GLY A 202 4.08 11.23 19.43
C GLY A 202 2.83 10.86 18.63
N SER A 203 2.88 9.77 17.83
CA SER A 203 1.67 9.24 17.21
C SER A 203 0.71 8.69 18.26
N GLY A 204 -0.58 8.98 18.07
CA GLY A 204 -1.62 8.20 18.69
C GLY A 204 -1.66 6.75 18.16
N PRO A 205 -2.36 5.85 18.86
CA PRO A 205 -2.39 4.43 18.51
C PRO A 205 -2.94 4.16 17.11
N ILE A 206 -4.01 4.85 16.68
CA ILE A 206 -4.62 4.63 15.36
C ILE A 206 -3.74 5.25 14.27
N LEU A 207 -3.23 6.47 14.48
CA LEU A 207 -2.30 7.10 13.55
C LEU A 207 -1.04 6.25 13.34
N GLY A 208 -0.48 5.69 14.42
CA GLY A 208 0.66 4.79 14.34
C GLY A 208 0.36 3.51 13.55
N ILE A 209 -0.84 2.93 13.71
CA ILE A 209 -1.31 1.81 12.89
C ILE A 209 -1.39 2.21 11.42
N ILE A 210 -1.99 3.36 11.09
CA ILE A 210 -2.09 3.84 9.69
C ILE A 210 -0.71 4.02 9.09
N ARG A 211 0.22 4.65 9.83
CA ARG A 211 1.60 4.88 9.38
C ARG A 211 2.38 3.58 9.15
N THR A 212 2.07 2.52 9.90
CA THR A 212 2.72 1.21 9.76
C THR A 212 2.06 0.30 8.71
N ASN A 213 0.77 0.46 8.41
CA ASN A 213 -0.01 -0.53 7.63
C ASN A 213 -0.73 0.04 6.41
N GLY A 214 -0.69 1.35 6.22
CA GLY A 214 -1.43 2.05 5.18
C GLY A 214 -0.83 1.88 3.80
N PHE A 215 -1.69 1.70 2.81
CA PHE A 215 -1.33 1.75 1.39
C PHE A 215 -1.81 3.07 0.80
N SER A 216 -0.93 3.78 0.10
CA SER A 216 -1.32 4.97 -0.66
C SER A 216 -2.24 4.59 -1.81
N ILE A 217 -3.33 5.33 -2.00
CA ILE A 217 -4.21 5.26 -3.18
C ILE A 217 -4.20 6.59 -3.95
N ALA A 218 -3.04 7.25 -3.95
CA ALA A 218 -2.83 8.58 -4.50
C ALA A 218 -2.94 8.64 -6.03
N THR A 219 -3.09 7.53 -6.72
CA THR A 219 -3.44 7.50 -8.16
C THR A 219 -4.94 7.46 -8.39
N GLU A 220 -5.70 6.84 -7.49
CA GLU A 220 -7.11 6.52 -7.67
C GLU A 220 -8.05 7.51 -6.99
N LEU A 221 -7.65 8.03 -5.82
CA LEU A 221 -8.51 8.90 -5.01
C LEU A 221 -7.74 10.07 -4.43
N GLY A 222 -8.28 11.27 -4.64
CA GLY A 222 -7.76 12.48 -4.05
C GLY A 222 -8.68 13.68 -4.20
N ASP A 223 -8.35 14.74 -3.49
CA ASP A 223 -9.13 15.98 -3.45
C ASP A 223 -8.78 16.90 -4.62
N GLY A 224 -9.73 17.69 -5.07
CA GLY A 224 -9.55 18.62 -6.19
C GLY A 224 -9.37 17.94 -7.56
N PRO A 225 -8.81 18.64 -8.56
CA PRO A 225 -8.63 18.14 -9.91
C PRO A 225 -7.73 16.91 -9.99
N ALA A 226 -8.04 15.99 -10.89
CA ALA A 226 -7.17 14.84 -11.16
C ALA A 226 -5.76 15.27 -11.58
N PRO A 227 -4.71 14.58 -11.11
CA PRO A 227 -3.35 14.84 -11.57
C PRO A 227 -3.22 14.49 -13.06
N ALA A 228 -2.15 14.98 -13.68
CA ALA A 228 -1.83 14.60 -15.06
C ALA A 228 -1.59 13.08 -15.16
N PRO A 229 -1.81 12.45 -16.34
CA PRO A 229 -1.58 11.03 -16.53
C PRO A 229 -0.17 10.59 -16.06
N GLY A 230 -0.13 9.59 -15.18
CA GLY A 230 1.12 9.09 -14.61
C GLY A 230 1.69 9.92 -13.46
N GLN A 231 0.93 10.86 -12.90
CA GLN A 231 1.26 11.58 -11.68
C GLN A 231 0.29 11.19 -10.56
N GLU A 232 0.75 11.31 -9.31
CA GLU A 232 -0.06 11.05 -8.12
C GLU A 232 -0.61 12.35 -7.54
N TYR A 233 -1.73 12.27 -6.82
CA TYR A 233 -2.15 13.32 -5.90
C TYR A 233 -1.06 13.52 -4.83
N PRO A 234 -0.71 14.77 -4.48
CA PRO A 234 0.26 15.01 -3.42
C PRO A 234 -0.30 14.58 -2.05
N PRO A 235 0.55 14.40 -1.02
CA PRO A 235 0.14 13.88 0.29
C PRO A 235 -1.04 14.62 0.94
N GLU A 236 -1.11 15.94 0.78
CA GLU A 236 -2.17 16.81 1.31
C GLU A 236 -3.52 16.69 0.60
N ARG A 237 -3.57 15.97 -0.52
CA ARG A 237 -4.78 15.74 -1.32
C ARG A 237 -5.03 14.26 -1.58
N SER A 238 -4.31 13.35 -0.90
CA SER A 238 -4.39 11.92 -1.15
C SER A 238 -4.73 11.14 0.12
N TYR A 239 -5.14 9.89 -0.10
CA TYR A 239 -5.67 9.02 0.94
C TYR A 239 -4.80 7.79 1.13
N SER A 240 -4.85 7.25 2.35
CA SER A 240 -4.27 5.97 2.73
C SER A 240 -5.38 5.00 3.10
N VAL A 241 -5.23 3.74 2.71
CA VAL A 241 -6.14 2.66 3.08
C VAL A 241 -5.45 1.66 3.99
N VAL A 242 -6.10 1.28 5.08
CA VAL A 242 -5.66 0.22 5.99
C VAL A 242 -6.52 -1.00 5.74
N CYS A 243 -5.91 -2.14 5.48
CA CYS A 243 -6.58 -3.41 5.19
C CYS A 243 -6.50 -4.36 6.40
N ASP A 244 -7.25 -5.46 6.40
CA ASP A 244 -7.06 -6.50 7.44
C ASP A 244 -6.01 -7.51 6.99
N THR A 245 -6.32 -8.29 5.94
CA THR A 245 -5.42 -9.36 5.49
C THR A 245 -4.20 -8.77 4.77
N GLY A 246 -4.42 -7.82 3.86
CA GLY A 246 -3.41 -7.17 3.05
C GLY A 246 -2.37 -6.44 3.88
N SER A 247 -2.80 -5.77 4.94
CA SER A 247 -1.88 -5.10 5.85
C SER A 247 -0.98 -6.09 6.61
N ARG A 248 -1.23 -7.41 6.60
CA ARG A 248 -0.37 -8.44 7.22
C ARG A 248 0.63 -9.08 6.25
N ILE A 249 0.62 -8.70 4.96
CA ILE A 249 1.64 -9.10 3.99
C ILE A 249 2.96 -8.46 4.39
N ASN A 250 4.05 -9.22 4.52
CA ASN A 250 5.35 -8.68 4.93
C ASN A 250 6.12 -8.00 3.79
N HIS A 251 7.18 -7.30 4.19
CA HIS A 251 8.11 -6.66 3.26
C HIS A 251 9.07 -7.66 2.58
N SER A 252 9.35 -7.43 1.29
CA SER A 252 10.57 -7.88 0.61
C SER A 252 10.95 -6.87 -0.47
N CYS A 253 12.24 -6.59 -0.66
CA CYS A 253 12.73 -5.82 -1.81
C CYS A 253 12.63 -6.60 -3.14
N MET A 254 12.25 -7.89 -3.07
CA MET A 254 11.87 -8.77 -4.18
C MET A 254 10.41 -9.23 -3.98
N PRO A 255 9.43 -8.32 -4.10
CA PRO A 255 8.04 -8.66 -3.82
C PRO A 255 7.50 -9.68 -4.84
N ASN A 256 6.36 -10.29 -4.51
CA ASN A 256 5.62 -11.16 -5.43
C ASN A 256 4.14 -10.79 -5.56
N VAL A 257 3.73 -9.73 -4.86
CA VAL A 257 2.39 -9.15 -4.92
C VAL A 257 2.51 -7.67 -5.25
N THR A 258 1.58 -7.19 -6.08
CA THR A 258 1.28 -5.77 -6.26
C THR A 258 -0.16 -5.51 -5.85
N THR A 259 -0.49 -4.24 -5.69
CA THR A 259 -1.82 -3.81 -5.30
C THR A 259 -2.42 -2.83 -6.30
N SER A 260 -3.75 -2.78 -6.37
CA SER A 260 -4.52 -1.73 -7.02
C SER A 260 -5.78 -1.45 -6.21
N PHE A 261 -6.32 -0.23 -6.32
CA PHE A 261 -7.56 0.15 -5.66
C PHE A 261 -8.68 0.35 -6.68
N ALA A 262 -9.78 -0.39 -6.53
CA ALA A 262 -10.94 -0.24 -7.40
C ALA A 262 -12.03 0.58 -6.71
N LEU A 263 -12.33 1.77 -7.24
CA LEU A 263 -13.36 2.66 -6.68
C LEU A 263 -14.77 2.06 -6.75
N ALA A 264 -15.12 1.37 -7.84
CA ALA A 264 -16.48 0.85 -8.06
C ALA A 264 -16.88 -0.19 -7.00
N SER A 265 -15.98 -1.11 -6.65
CA SER A 265 -16.17 -2.09 -5.56
C SER A 265 -15.69 -1.58 -4.20
N PHE A 266 -15.01 -0.43 -4.20
CA PHE A 266 -14.31 0.17 -3.07
C PHE A 266 -13.41 -0.82 -2.32
N SER A 267 -12.55 -1.50 -3.08
CA SER A 267 -11.74 -2.61 -2.59
C SER A 267 -10.27 -2.50 -2.99
N MET A 268 -9.39 -2.89 -2.08
CA MET A 268 -7.99 -3.14 -2.37
C MET A 268 -7.84 -4.54 -2.98
N GLN A 269 -7.12 -4.64 -4.09
CA GLN A 269 -6.89 -5.89 -4.80
C GLN A 269 -5.41 -6.29 -4.71
N PHE A 270 -5.14 -7.57 -4.45
CA PHE A 270 -3.79 -8.10 -4.33
C PHE A 270 -3.55 -9.12 -5.45
N VAL A 271 -2.62 -8.80 -6.35
CA VAL A 271 -2.38 -9.56 -7.58
C VAL A 271 -0.94 -10.06 -7.62
N ALA A 272 -0.75 -11.30 -8.06
CA ALA A 272 0.58 -11.90 -8.17
C ALA A 272 1.40 -11.26 -9.32
N THR A 273 2.62 -10.80 -9.03
CA THR A 273 3.55 -10.22 -10.02
C THR A 273 4.57 -11.21 -10.57
N ARG A 274 4.65 -12.40 -9.95
CA ARG A 274 5.43 -13.55 -10.42
C ARG A 274 4.70 -14.84 -10.04
N GLU A 275 5.17 -15.98 -10.52
CA GLU A 275 4.64 -17.27 -10.05
C GLU A 275 4.93 -17.43 -8.55
N ILE A 276 3.92 -17.92 -7.82
CA ILE A 276 3.98 -18.15 -6.38
C ILE A 276 3.60 -19.61 -6.13
N LYS A 277 4.47 -20.35 -5.46
CA LYS A 277 4.22 -21.77 -5.16
C LYS A 277 3.35 -21.91 -3.91
N ALA A 278 2.61 -23.01 -3.81
CA ALA A 278 1.92 -23.38 -2.59
C ALA A 278 2.90 -23.40 -1.40
N GLY A 279 2.54 -22.74 -0.29
CA GLY A 279 3.39 -22.60 0.89
C GLY A 279 4.39 -21.44 0.84
N GLU A 280 4.55 -20.74 -0.29
CA GLU A 280 5.37 -19.53 -0.37
C GLU A 280 4.66 -18.35 0.31
N GLN A 281 5.42 -17.47 0.96
CA GLN A 281 4.89 -16.26 1.56
C GLN A 281 4.62 -15.20 0.49
N LEU A 282 3.56 -14.42 0.68
CA LEU A 282 3.28 -13.22 -0.09
C LEU A 282 4.10 -12.06 0.47
N PHE A 283 4.68 -11.26 -0.42
CA PHE A 283 5.48 -10.10 -0.09
C PHE A 283 5.12 -8.89 -0.95
N TYR A 284 5.03 -7.75 -0.30
CA TYR A 284 4.88 -6.42 -0.89
C TYR A 284 6.13 -5.57 -0.56
N SER A 285 6.40 -4.52 -1.32
CA SER A 285 7.52 -3.61 -1.00
C SER A 285 7.01 -2.41 -0.20
N TYR A 286 7.68 -2.08 0.90
CA TYR A 286 7.33 -0.95 1.77
C TYR A 286 8.21 0.27 1.50
N CYS A 287 9.18 0.10 0.59
CA CYS A 287 10.16 1.10 0.20
C CYS A 287 10.23 1.15 -1.32
N MET A 288 10.84 2.21 -1.85
CA MET A 288 11.25 2.23 -3.25
C MET A 288 12.32 1.15 -3.50
N VAL A 289 12.18 0.36 -4.58
CA VAL A 289 13.09 -0.78 -4.84
C VAL A 289 14.25 -0.43 -5.78
N PHE A 290 14.18 0.71 -6.46
CA PHE A 290 15.15 1.19 -7.45
C PHE A 290 16.20 2.13 -6.81
N GLN A 291 16.75 1.71 -5.67
CA GLN A 291 17.75 2.46 -4.91
C GLN A 291 18.72 1.47 -4.24
N SER A 292 19.79 1.98 -3.62
CA SER A 292 20.82 1.13 -3.00
C SER A 292 20.27 0.32 -1.83
N ALA A 293 20.97 -0.74 -1.42
CA ALA A 293 20.56 -1.51 -0.24
C ALA A 293 20.55 -0.64 1.03
N ALA A 294 21.48 0.32 1.15
CA ALA A 294 21.53 1.24 2.29
C ALA A 294 20.28 2.14 2.33
N ASP A 295 19.92 2.77 1.21
CA ASP A 295 18.75 3.65 1.13
C ASP A 295 17.45 2.88 1.42
N ARG A 296 17.33 1.64 0.92
CA ARG A 296 16.20 0.77 1.26
C ARG A 296 16.13 0.48 2.77
N GLN A 297 17.25 0.25 3.45
CA GLN A 297 17.23 0.04 4.90
C GLN A 297 16.83 1.29 5.67
N GLU A 298 17.29 2.46 5.22
CA GLU A 298 16.91 3.75 5.82
C GLU A 298 15.41 4.01 5.68
N GLU A 299 14.83 3.83 4.49
CA GLU A 299 13.40 4.00 4.26
C GLU A 299 12.55 2.99 5.06
N LEU A 300 13.10 1.81 5.37
CA LEU A 300 12.44 0.78 6.17
C LEU A 300 12.62 0.96 7.69
N ALA A 301 13.56 1.80 8.14
CA ALA A 301 13.85 2.00 9.54
C ALA A 301 12.61 2.37 10.39
N PRO A 302 11.65 3.20 9.92
CA PRO A 302 10.44 3.52 10.66
C PRO A 302 9.54 2.31 10.99
N TYR A 303 9.66 1.20 10.25
CA TYR A 303 8.91 -0.03 10.53
C TYR A 303 9.52 -0.84 11.69
N GLY A 304 10.73 -0.49 12.16
CA GLY A 304 11.37 -1.12 13.31
C GLY A 304 11.96 -2.50 13.04
N PHE A 305 12.38 -2.78 11.78
CA PHE A 305 13.06 -4.02 11.40
C PHE A 305 14.23 -3.79 10.44
N GLU A 306 15.15 -4.75 10.36
CA GLU A 306 16.22 -4.79 9.37
C GLU A 306 15.84 -5.75 8.23
N CYS A 307 15.83 -5.28 6.98
CA CYS A 307 15.48 -6.13 5.86
C CYS A 307 16.60 -7.14 5.56
N ARG A 308 16.27 -8.42 5.60
CA ARG A 308 17.21 -9.53 5.29
C ARG A 308 16.73 -10.37 4.10
N CYS A 309 15.96 -9.76 3.20
CA CYS A 309 15.58 -10.43 1.96
C CYS A 309 16.82 -10.73 1.09
N PRO A 310 16.74 -11.66 0.13
CA PRO A 310 17.90 -12.02 -0.69
C PRO A 310 18.55 -10.85 -1.43
N ALA A 311 17.78 -9.82 -1.80
CA ALA A 311 18.33 -8.60 -2.41
C ALA A 311 19.17 -7.74 -1.46
N CYS A 312 18.85 -7.73 -0.17
CA CYS A 312 19.64 -6.99 0.83
C CYS A 312 20.84 -7.81 1.31
N VAL A 313 20.69 -9.12 1.53
CA VAL A 313 21.78 -9.99 2.00
C VAL A 313 22.87 -10.15 0.94
N ASN A 314 22.49 -10.22 -0.34
CA ASN A 314 23.44 -10.40 -1.44
C ASN A 314 23.82 -9.07 -2.11
N ALA A 315 23.58 -7.92 -1.47
CA ALA A 315 23.86 -6.62 -2.06
C ALA A 315 25.36 -6.45 -2.36
N THR A 316 25.68 -5.96 -3.55
CA THR A 316 27.02 -5.55 -3.98
C THR A 316 26.90 -4.22 -4.73
N PRO A 317 28.00 -3.46 -4.91
CA PRO A 317 27.98 -2.22 -5.69
C PRO A 317 27.37 -2.39 -7.11
N GLU A 318 27.60 -3.54 -7.75
CA GLU A 318 27.07 -3.85 -9.09
C GLU A 318 25.56 -4.09 -9.06
N ARG A 319 25.06 -4.79 -8.03
CA ARG A 319 23.63 -5.08 -7.87
C ARG A 319 22.84 -3.84 -7.46
N ASP A 320 23.42 -2.99 -6.62
CA ASP A 320 22.83 -1.69 -6.30
C ASP A 320 22.80 -0.79 -7.53
N ARG A 321 23.88 -0.74 -8.33
CA ARG A 321 23.89 -0.02 -9.61
C ARG A 321 22.80 -0.53 -10.55
N LEU A 322 22.63 -1.85 -10.67
CA LEU A 322 21.56 -2.44 -11.49
C LEU A 322 20.18 -1.94 -11.05
N ARG A 323 19.90 -1.87 -9.74
CA ARG A 323 18.61 -1.36 -9.22
C ARG A 323 18.40 0.10 -9.52
N ILE A 324 19.41 0.92 -9.26
CA ILE A 324 19.37 2.38 -9.44
C ILE A 324 19.13 2.72 -10.92
N GLU A 325 19.87 2.08 -11.82
CA GLU A 325 19.82 2.40 -13.26
C GLU A 325 18.67 1.71 -14.00
N PHE A 326 17.94 0.77 -13.36
CA PHE A 326 17.00 -0.11 -14.07
C PHE A 326 15.94 0.66 -14.87
N GLN A 327 15.28 1.64 -14.25
CA GLN A 327 14.20 2.38 -14.90
C GLN A 327 14.73 3.22 -16.07
N ASP A 328 15.81 3.96 -15.86
CA ASP A 328 16.43 4.80 -16.89
C ASP A 328 16.94 3.97 -18.06
N LYS A 329 17.52 2.81 -17.78
CA LYS A 329 18.00 1.88 -18.80
C LYS A 329 16.87 1.32 -19.65
N VAL A 330 15.75 0.95 -19.04
CA VAL A 330 14.54 0.53 -19.77
C VAL A 330 13.99 1.68 -20.63
N LEU A 331 13.95 2.90 -20.09
CA LEU A 331 13.50 4.07 -20.85
C LEU A 331 14.44 4.41 -22.02
N SER A 332 15.75 4.27 -21.85
CA SER A 332 16.73 4.41 -22.95
C SER A 332 16.45 3.39 -24.05
N LEU A 333 16.30 2.11 -23.71
CA LEU A 333 16.01 1.05 -24.69
C LEU A 333 14.73 1.34 -25.50
N LEU A 334 13.69 1.86 -24.84
CA LEU A 334 12.45 2.24 -25.52
C LEU A 334 12.66 3.43 -26.48
N ARG A 335 13.41 4.45 -26.05
CA ARG A 335 13.70 5.65 -26.84
C ARG A 335 14.61 5.37 -28.04
N ASP A 336 15.68 4.61 -27.81
CA ASP A 336 16.71 4.35 -28.82
C ASP A 336 16.18 3.45 -29.94
N GLY A 337 15.22 2.58 -29.63
CA GLY A 337 14.49 1.79 -30.61
C GLY A 337 15.35 0.82 -31.43
N LEU A 338 16.61 0.60 -31.07
CA LEU A 338 17.54 -0.27 -31.80
C LEU A 338 17.00 -1.70 -31.95
N TRP A 339 16.25 -2.17 -30.96
CA TRP A 339 15.57 -3.46 -30.99
C TRP A 339 14.51 -3.57 -32.09
N MET A 340 14.00 -2.46 -32.65
CA MET A 340 13.01 -2.45 -33.73
C MET A 340 13.61 -2.69 -35.12
N ARG A 341 14.94 -2.75 -35.27
CA ARG A 341 15.59 -3.07 -36.56
C ARG A 341 15.12 -4.40 -37.16
N ASN A 342 15.14 -4.49 -38.48
CA ASN A 342 14.78 -5.68 -39.24
C ASN A 342 15.87 -6.02 -40.27
N PRO A 343 16.54 -7.19 -40.19
CA PRO A 343 16.41 -8.18 -39.13
C PRO A 343 16.89 -7.65 -37.76
N PRO A 344 16.41 -8.22 -36.63
CA PRO A 344 16.89 -7.83 -35.31
C PRO A 344 18.40 -8.05 -35.15
N ASP A 345 19.06 -7.12 -34.46
CA ASP A 345 20.47 -7.22 -34.07
C ASP A 345 20.66 -8.38 -33.07
N ARG A 346 21.48 -9.37 -33.45
CA ARG A 346 21.72 -10.58 -32.65
C ARG A 346 22.62 -10.32 -31.45
N ASP A 347 23.55 -9.35 -31.54
CA ASP A 347 24.41 -8.99 -30.42
C ASP A 347 23.61 -8.24 -29.36
N LEU A 348 22.71 -7.34 -29.79
CA LEU A 348 21.75 -6.70 -28.91
C LEU A 348 20.84 -7.73 -28.23
N LEU A 349 20.31 -8.72 -28.96
CA LEU A 349 19.52 -9.79 -28.35
C LEU A 349 20.33 -10.58 -27.31
N GLY A 350 21.58 -10.93 -27.65
CA GLY A 350 22.48 -11.62 -26.73
C GLY A 350 22.74 -10.83 -25.45
N TRP A 351 22.89 -9.50 -25.56
CA TRP A 351 22.99 -8.61 -24.42
C TRP A 351 21.68 -8.53 -23.62
N MET A 352 20.52 -8.36 -24.28
CA MET A 352 19.20 -8.29 -23.64
C MET A 352 18.89 -9.56 -22.83
N LEU A 353 19.24 -10.74 -23.34
CA LEU A 353 19.06 -12.01 -22.62
C LEU A 353 19.99 -12.14 -21.40
N ARG A 354 21.19 -11.54 -21.43
CA ARG A 354 22.04 -11.45 -20.22
C ARG A 354 21.44 -10.50 -19.20
N TYR A 355 21.02 -9.32 -19.64
CA TYR A 355 20.37 -8.32 -18.81
C TYR A 355 19.09 -8.85 -18.15
N ASP A 356 18.25 -9.59 -18.88
CA ASP A 356 17.07 -10.28 -18.34
C ASP A 356 17.40 -11.20 -17.17
N ARG A 357 18.47 -12.00 -17.28
CA ARG A 357 18.90 -12.90 -16.20
C ARG A 357 19.35 -12.13 -14.96
N GLU A 358 20.07 -11.03 -15.13
CA GLU A 358 20.50 -10.16 -14.03
C GLU A 358 19.29 -9.52 -13.32
N VAL A 359 18.36 -8.97 -14.09
CA VAL A 359 17.11 -8.35 -13.60
C VAL A 359 16.24 -9.36 -12.85
N VAL A 360 16.09 -10.58 -13.37
CA VAL A 360 15.35 -11.66 -12.70
C VAL A 360 16.06 -12.14 -11.44
N ALA A 361 17.39 -12.29 -11.46
CA ALA A 361 18.17 -12.67 -10.28
C ALA A 361 18.12 -11.60 -9.17
N GLU A 362 17.91 -10.33 -9.55
CA GLU A 362 17.68 -9.21 -8.65
C GLU A 362 16.22 -9.08 -8.21
N GLY A 363 15.31 -9.91 -8.73
CA GLY A 363 13.88 -9.86 -8.40
C GLY A 363 13.18 -8.61 -8.93
N LEU A 364 13.79 -7.87 -9.86
CA LEU A 364 13.21 -6.71 -10.51
C LEU A 364 12.16 -7.11 -11.56
N ASN A 365 12.05 -8.40 -11.87
CA ASN A 365 11.00 -8.95 -12.72
C ASN A 365 9.59 -8.86 -12.11
N SER A 366 9.49 -8.60 -10.81
CA SER A 366 8.23 -8.33 -10.11
C SER A 366 7.76 -6.88 -10.26
N GLN A 367 8.49 -6.04 -10.99
CA GLN A 367 8.23 -4.61 -11.11
C GLN A 367 7.61 -4.26 -12.47
N ARG A 368 6.73 -3.26 -12.49
CA ARG A 368 5.97 -2.84 -13.68
C ARG A 368 6.84 -2.60 -14.92
N MET A 369 8.01 -2.00 -14.76
CA MET A 369 8.91 -1.66 -15.88
C MET A 369 9.50 -2.90 -16.56
N TYR A 370 9.54 -4.06 -15.90
CA TYR A 370 10.04 -5.30 -16.49
C TYR A 370 9.22 -5.77 -17.70
N ARG A 371 7.94 -5.40 -17.78
CA ARG A 371 7.09 -5.73 -18.94
C ARG A 371 7.72 -5.26 -20.27
N PHE A 372 8.45 -4.16 -20.25
CA PHE A 372 9.11 -3.62 -21.44
C PHE A 372 10.35 -4.43 -21.82
N VAL A 373 11.13 -4.90 -20.84
CA VAL A 373 12.24 -5.84 -21.08
C VAL A 373 11.71 -7.12 -21.74
N ALA A 374 10.64 -7.68 -21.18
CA ALA A 374 9.98 -8.85 -21.75
C ALA A 374 9.45 -8.58 -23.17
N SER A 375 8.76 -7.45 -23.38
CA SER A 375 8.24 -7.06 -24.70
C SER A 375 9.35 -6.97 -25.75
N ILE A 376 10.46 -6.28 -25.44
CA ILE A 376 11.58 -6.10 -26.35
C ILE A 376 12.15 -7.47 -26.76
N ILE A 377 12.45 -8.33 -25.79
CA ILE A 377 13.01 -9.66 -26.04
C ILE A 377 12.05 -10.52 -26.87
N GLY A 378 10.77 -10.56 -26.49
CA GLY A 378 9.74 -11.34 -27.17
C GLY A 378 9.56 -10.92 -28.64
N ASN A 379 9.55 -9.62 -28.92
CA ASN A 379 9.43 -9.09 -30.28
C ASN A 379 10.68 -9.32 -31.14
N MET A 380 11.88 -9.26 -30.55
CA MET A 380 13.13 -9.60 -31.26
C MET A 380 13.16 -11.09 -31.62
N LEU A 381 12.87 -11.98 -30.66
CA LEU A 381 12.83 -13.43 -30.88
C LEU A 381 11.79 -13.82 -31.94
N THR A 382 10.60 -13.19 -31.91
CA THR A 382 9.53 -13.43 -32.90
C THR A 382 10.01 -13.14 -34.32
N ARG A 383 10.67 -12.00 -34.54
CA ARG A 383 11.19 -11.63 -35.88
C ARG A 383 12.38 -12.45 -36.35
N LEU A 384 13.06 -13.15 -35.44
CA LEU A 384 14.09 -14.14 -35.76
C LEU A 384 13.52 -15.56 -35.96
N GLY A 385 12.19 -15.75 -35.92
CA GLY A 385 11.54 -17.05 -36.07
C GLY A 385 11.61 -17.95 -34.81
N MET A 386 12.05 -17.41 -33.67
CA MET A 386 12.26 -18.15 -32.43
C MET A 386 10.99 -18.17 -31.55
N HIS A 387 9.85 -18.54 -32.14
CA HIS A 387 8.52 -18.38 -31.53
C HIS A 387 8.33 -19.08 -30.17
N HIS A 388 8.91 -20.27 -30.00
CA HIS A 388 8.83 -20.99 -28.72
C HIS A 388 9.47 -20.21 -27.56
N GLN A 389 10.62 -19.58 -27.80
CA GLN A 389 11.29 -18.75 -26.79
C GLN A 389 10.56 -17.41 -26.58
N ALA A 390 10.04 -16.82 -27.66
CA ALA A 390 9.30 -15.56 -27.60
C ALA A 390 8.03 -15.69 -26.75
N LYS A 391 7.33 -16.84 -26.82
CA LYS A 391 6.04 -17.07 -26.16
C LYS A 391 6.04 -16.68 -24.68
N ARG A 392 7.02 -17.17 -23.91
CA ARG A 392 7.16 -16.85 -22.47
C ARG A 392 7.18 -15.35 -22.19
N TYR A 393 7.93 -14.59 -22.98
CA TYR A 393 8.12 -13.16 -22.76
C TYR A 393 6.85 -12.36 -23.13
N LEU A 394 6.17 -12.77 -24.21
CA LEU A 394 4.93 -12.12 -24.65
C LEU A 394 3.76 -12.43 -23.72
N GLU A 395 3.67 -13.65 -23.19
CA GLU A 395 2.67 -14.02 -22.17
C GLU A 395 2.85 -13.20 -20.89
N LEU A 396 4.10 -13.01 -20.46
CA LEU A 396 4.43 -12.18 -19.31
C LEU A 396 4.10 -10.69 -19.55
N GLU A 397 4.43 -10.15 -20.73
CA GLU A 397 4.05 -8.78 -21.09
C GLU A 397 2.53 -8.61 -21.05
N HIS A 398 1.78 -9.59 -21.58
CA HIS A 398 0.33 -9.58 -21.56
C HIS A 398 -0.23 -9.60 -20.13
N ALA A 399 0.30 -10.48 -19.27
CA ALA A 399 -0.10 -10.53 -17.86
C ALA A 399 0.11 -9.16 -17.18
N TRP A 400 1.24 -8.50 -17.41
CA TRP A 400 1.48 -7.15 -16.91
C TRP A 400 0.55 -6.09 -17.48
N LYS A 401 0.12 -6.21 -18.75
CA LYS A 401 -0.89 -5.30 -19.30
C LYS A 401 -2.23 -5.44 -18.60
N GLU A 402 -2.66 -6.67 -18.31
CA GLU A 402 -3.92 -6.90 -17.58
C GLU A 402 -3.84 -6.39 -16.14
N ILE A 403 -2.74 -6.66 -15.41
CA ILE A 403 -2.51 -6.12 -14.06
C ILE A 403 -2.68 -4.58 -14.03
N MET A 404 -2.27 -3.89 -15.11
CA MET A 404 -2.30 -2.43 -15.17
C MET A 404 -3.64 -1.85 -15.63
N LYS A 405 -4.50 -2.62 -16.31
CA LYS A 405 -5.81 -2.14 -16.74
C LYS A 405 -6.78 -1.97 -15.58
N ASP A 406 -6.60 -2.72 -14.50
CA ASP A 406 -7.42 -2.64 -13.29
C ASP A 406 -7.06 -1.43 -12.39
N GLY A 407 -6.15 -0.56 -12.83
CA GLY A 407 -5.72 0.65 -12.10
C GLY A 407 -5.76 1.94 -12.94
N SER A 408 -6.53 1.99 -14.03
CA SER A 408 -6.70 3.16 -14.90
C SER A 408 -8.16 3.52 -15.13
#